data_AF-A0A951I1H7-F1
#
_entry.id   AF-A0A951I1H7-F1
#
_cell.length_a   1.000
_cell.length_b   1.000
_cell.length_c   1.000
_cell.angle_alpha   90.00
_cell.angle_beta   90.00
_cell.angle_gamma   90.00
#
_symmetry.space_group_name_H-M   'P 1'
#
loop_
_entity.id
_entity.type
_entity.pdbx_description
1 polymer ?
#
loop_
_entity_poly.entity_id
_entity_poly.type
_entity_poly.pdbx_seq_one_letter_code
_entity_poly.pdbx_strand_id
1 'polypeptide(L)'
;MKLAKLVVVATCLALLALACTNANTNTANTGTQPSPAASPSTAAPRPTPDQLAAAREYYADSCAICHKEDGEGGMVKIEDKRLKVPSLTKGHALSHTDAELAKQIANGGDGMPAFKEKLKPEEINNLVAYVRKQFQGGAAPERATTPGMNQPVPGERAKQ
;
A
#
# COMPACT_ATOMS: atom_id res chain seq x y z
N MET A 1 29.84 -46.75 -34.53
CA MET A 1 28.49 -46.37 -34.08
C MET A 1 28.53 -44.98 -33.46
N LYS A 2 27.84 -44.02 -34.09
CA LYS A 2 27.26 -42.80 -33.49
C LYS A 2 28.27 -41.83 -32.82
N LEU A 3 29.07 -40.98 -33.49
CA LEU A 3 28.78 -39.94 -34.51
C LEU A 3 27.48 -39.14 -34.32
N ALA A 4 26.89 -39.16 -33.12
CA ALA A 4 25.59 -38.56 -32.82
C ALA A 4 25.65 -37.30 -31.93
N LYS A 5 26.79 -36.61 -31.85
CA LYS A 5 26.96 -35.43 -30.97
C LYS A 5 27.25 -34.12 -31.67
N LEU A 6 27.22 -34.04 -33.00
CA LEU A 6 27.59 -32.82 -33.73
C LEU A 6 26.56 -32.36 -34.79
N VAL A 7 25.35 -32.91 -34.81
CA VAL A 7 24.29 -32.55 -35.79
C VAL A 7 23.01 -32.06 -35.10
N VAL A 8 23.09 -31.64 -33.83
CA VAL A 8 22.00 -30.92 -33.15
C VAL A 8 22.20 -29.39 -33.22
N VAL A 9 23.33 -28.94 -33.77
CA VAL A 9 23.74 -27.53 -33.79
C VAL A 9 23.52 -26.84 -35.15
N ALA A 10 23.04 -27.53 -36.19
CA ALA A 10 23.09 -26.98 -37.57
C ALA A 10 21.84 -27.13 -38.45
N THR A 11 20.67 -27.54 -37.95
CA THR A 11 19.43 -27.61 -38.77
C THR A 11 18.14 -27.28 -37.99
N CYS A 12 18.13 -26.18 -37.25
CA CYS A 12 16.90 -25.44 -36.94
C CYS A 12 17.05 -23.96 -37.36
N LEU A 13 17.79 -23.75 -38.45
CA LEU A 13 17.98 -22.45 -39.09
C LEU A 13 17.23 -22.45 -40.44
N ALA A 14 15.92 -22.66 -40.38
CA ALA A 14 14.96 -22.21 -41.39
C ALA A 14 13.54 -22.52 -40.88
N LEU A 15 12.68 -21.49 -40.87
CA LEU A 15 11.22 -21.57 -40.73
C LEU A 15 10.66 -21.60 -39.30
N LEU A 16 10.81 -20.47 -38.58
CA LEU A 16 9.66 -19.81 -37.93
C LEU A 16 9.95 -18.33 -37.68
N ALA A 17 10.11 -17.59 -38.78
CA ALA A 17 10.01 -16.14 -38.78
C ALA A 17 8.55 -15.74 -38.60
N LEU A 18 8.09 -15.67 -37.34
CA LEU A 18 6.92 -14.88 -36.97
C LEU A 18 7.40 -13.68 -36.14
N ALA A 19 7.88 -12.68 -36.88
CA ALA A 19 8.06 -11.33 -36.40
C ALA A 19 6.68 -10.75 -36.07
N CYS A 20 6.37 -10.65 -34.78
CA CYS A 20 5.37 -9.71 -34.26
C CYS A 20 6.08 -8.82 -33.23
N THR A 21 6.84 -7.87 -33.75
CA THR A 21 7.24 -6.67 -33.04
C THR A 21 5.96 -5.89 -32.73
N ASN A 22 5.38 -6.09 -31.56
CA ASN A 22 4.38 -5.17 -31.04
C ASN A 22 5.11 -4.04 -30.32
N ALA A 23 5.78 -3.20 -31.10
CA ALA A 23 6.11 -1.85 -30.71
C ALA A 23 4.79 -1.08 -30.61
N ASN A 24 4.12 -1.18 -29.46
CA ASN A 24 3.00 -0.31 -29.15
C ASN A 24 3.57 1.02 -28.65
N THR A 25 4.05 1.84 -29.57
CA THR A 25 4.21 3.27 -29.34
C THR A 25 2.81 3.86 -29.24
N ASN A 26 2.21 3.83 -28.05
CA ASN A 26 1.11 4.74 -27.77
C ASN A 26 1.71 6.13 -27.56
N THR A 27 1.75 6.84 -28.68
CA THR A 27 1.44 8.27 -28.81
C THR A 27 0.95 8.87 -27.52
N ALA A 28 1.64 9.93 -27.08
CA ALA A 28 1.15 10.91 -26.13
C ALA A 28 -0.33 11.21 -26.43
N ASN A 29 -1.22 10.67 -25.61
CA ASN A 29 -2.63 11.01 -25.65
C ASN A 29 -2.77 12.34 -24.90
N THR A 30 -2.63 13.45 -25.63
CA THR A 30 -3.31 14.71 -25.31
C THR A 30 -4.82 14.51 -25.49
N GLY A 31 -5.37 13.64 -24.64
CA GLY A 31 -6.79 13.42 -24.49
C GLY A 31 -7.24 14.16 -23.25
N THR A 32 -7.93 15.27 -23.47
CA THR A 32 -8.84 15.88 -22.50
C THR A 32 -9.75 14.78 -21.93
N GLN A 33 -9.36 14.22 -20.78
CA GLN A 33 -10.25 13.42 -19.96
C GLN A 33 -11.36 14.34 -19.45
N PRO A 34 -12.64 14.07 -19.73
CA PRO A 34 -13.72 14.66 -18.96
C PRO A 34 -13.57 14.11 -17.54
N SER A 35 -13.01 14.93 -16.65
CA SER A 35 -13.04 14.70 -15.22
C SER A 35 -14.51 14.52 -14.83
N PRO A 36 -14.93 13.38 -14.25
CA PRO A 36 -16.19 13.37 -13.52
C PRO A 36 -16.01 14.39 -12.41
N ALA A 37 -16.82 15.45 -12.44
CA ALA A 37 -16.88 16.44 -11.39
C ALA A 37 -17.20 15.75 -10.05
N ALA A 38 -16.16 15.30 -9.36
CA ALA A 38 -16.22 14.87 -7.99
C ALA A 38 -16.00 16.11 -7.13
N SER A 39 -17.02 16.42 -6.34
CA SER A 39 -17.05 17.43 -5.31
C SER A 39 -15.73 17.49 -4.51
N PRO A 40 -15.28 18.67 -4.06
CA PRO A 40 -14.04 18.79 -3.30
C PRO A 40 -14.23 18.17 -1.91
N SER A 41 -13.96 16.87 -1.79
CA SER A 41 -13.64 16.27 -0.51
C SER A 41 -12.20 16.65 -0.20
N THR A 42 -11.97 17.32 0.93
CA THR A 42 -10.67 17.78 1.45
C THR A 42 -9.71 16.63 1.82
N ALA A 43 -9.94 15.43 1.30
CA ALA A 43 -9.07 14.27 1.47
C ALA A 43 -7.87 14.38 0.53
N ALA A 44 -6.69 14.01 1.03
CA ALA A 44 -5.49 13.92 0.21
C ALA A 44 -5.75 13.00 -1.01
N PRO A 45 -5.12 13.27 -2.17
CA PRO A 45 -5.24 12.42 -3.34
C PRO A 45 -4.87 10.98 -3.00
N ARG A 46 -5.63 10.01 -3.52
CA ARG A 46 -5.21 8.60 -3.43
C ARG A 46 -3.96 8.38 -4.27
N PRO A 47 -3.05 7.49 -3.85
CA PRO A 47 -1.88 7.14 -4.65
C PRO A 47 -2.28 6.54 -5.99
N THR A 48 -1.51 6.89 -7.01
CA THR A 48 -1.50 6.20 -8.30
C THR A 48 -1.01 4.74 -8.16
N PRO A 49 -1.26 3.86 -9.15
CA PRO A 49 -0.74 2.50 -9.13
C PRO A 49 0.79 2.43 -8.97
N ASP A 50 1.52 3.32 -9.63
CA ASP A 50 2.99 3.36 -9.56
C ASP A 50 3.48 3.78 -8.18
N GLN A 51 2.84 4.79 -7.57
CA GLN A 51 3.12 5.20 -6.19
C GLN A 51 2.85 4.09 -5.18
N LEU A 52 1.80 3.30 -5.40
CA LEU A 52 1.47 2.15 -4.57
C LEU A 52 2.46 0.99 -4.77
N ALA A 53 2.99 0.82 -5.98
CA ALA A 53 4.04 -0.15 -6.28
C ALA A 53 5.36 0.24 -5.58
N ALA A 54 5.76 1.52 -5.68
CA ALA A 54 6.94 2.04 -4.97
C ALA A 54 6.79 1.89 -3.44
N ALA A 55 5.60 2.16 -2.89
CA ALA A 55 5.32 1.96 -1.47
C ALA A 55 5.42 0.47 -1.05
N ARG A 56 4.99 -0.46 -1.91
CA ARG A 56 5.14 -1.90 -1.68
C ARG A 56 6.61 -2.31 -1.62
N GLU A 57 7.42 -1.85 -2.58
CA GLU A 57 8.86 -2.14 -2.63
C GLU A 57 9.54 -1.61 -1.37
N TYR A 58 9.28 -0.36 -1.01
CA TYR A 58 9.84 0.23 0.21
C TYR A 58 9.40 -0.53 1.49
N TYR A 59 8.14 -0.98 1.54
CA TYR A 59 7.68 -1.81 2.65
C TYR A 59 8.48 -3.11 2.75
N ALA A 60 8.70 -3.80 1.63
CA ALA A 60 9.48 -5.03 1.59
C ALA A 60 10.93 -4.79 2.06
N ASP A 61 11.56 -3.71 1.60
CA ASP A 61 12.96 -3.41 1.89
C ASP A 61 13.20 -2.91 3.32
N SER A 62 12.28 -2.12 3.86
CA SER A 62 12.53 -1.35 5.10
C SER A 62 11.57 -1.67 6.24
N CYS A 63 10.33 -2.09 5.96
CA CYS A 63 9.31 -2.28 6.98
C CYS A 63 9.13 -3.77 7.37
N ALA A 64 9.26 -4.66 6.39
CA ALA A 64 9.01 -6.10 6.55
C ALA A 64 10.00 -6.78 7.49
N ILE A 65 11.20 -6.23 7.68
CA ILE A 65 12.18 -6.75 8.66
C ILE A 65 11.60 -6.84 10.09
N CYS A 66 10.70 -5.91 10.43
CA CYS A 66 10.05 -5.85 11.73
C CYS A 66 8.57 -6.26 11.66
N HIS A 67 7.85 -5.79 10.65
CA HIS A 67 6.42 -6.02 10.50
C HIS A 67 6.06 -7.32 9.77
N LYS A 68 7.06 -8.04 9.24
CA LYS A 68 6.93 -9.20 8.35
C LYS A 68 6.27 -8.86 7.02
N GLU A 69 6.45 -9.72 6.02
CA GLU A 69 5.85 -9.52 4.69
C GLU A 69 4.31 -9.60 4.72
N ASP A 70 3.76 -10.38 5.65
CA ASP A 70 2.33 -10.56 5.88
C ASP A 70 1.71 -9.53 6.83
N GLY A 71 2.51 -8.61 7.39
CA GLY A 71 2.05 -7.62 8.35
C GLY A 71 1.69 -8.20 9.71
N GLU A 72 2.04 -9.45 10.03
CA GLU A 72 1.72 -10.04 11.34
C GLU A 72 2.51 -9.43 12.49
N GLY A 73 3.66 -8.80 12.21
CA GLY A 73 4.57 -8.28 13.24
C GLY A 73 5.04 -9.38 14.20
N GLY A 74 5.12 -9.07 15.49
CA GLY A 74 5.49 -10.05 16.53
C GLY A 74 6.78 -9.70 17.28
N MET A 75 7.40 -10.72 17.88
CA MET A 75 8.66 -10.52 18.60
C MET A 75 9.81 -10.50 17.59
N VAL A 76 10.54 -9.40 17.53
CA VAL A 76 11.74 -9.26 16.70
C VAL A 76 12.94 -8.93 17.57
N LYS A 77 14.10 -9.49 17.22
CA LYS A 77 15.37 -9.17 17.87
C LYS A 77 16.22 -8.39 16.88
N ILE A 78 16.46 -7.12 17.19
CA ILE A 78 17.37 -6.26 16.44
C ILE A 78 18.54 -5.97 17.36
N GLU A 79 19.73 -6.43 16.96
CA GLU A 79 20.93 -6.38 17.78
C GLU A 79 20.69 -7.04 19.15
N ASP A 80 20.82 -6.28 20.25
CA ASP A 80 20.59 -6.75 21.61
C ASP A 80 19.21 -6.37 22.18
N LYS A 81 18.35 -5.76 21.38
CA LYS A 81 17.01 -5.34 21.79
C LYS A 81 15.97 -6.34 21.29
N ARG A 82 15.02 -6.68 22.18
CA ARG A 82 13.80 -7.41 21.81
C ARG A 82 12.65 -6.43 21.75
N LEU A 83 12.03 -6.33 20.59
CA LEU A 83 10.90 -5.43 20.35
C LEU A 83 9.65 -6.26 20.07
N LYS A 84 8.52 -5.85 20.65
CA LYS A 84 7.21 -6.38 20.31
C LYS A 84 6.58 -5.47 19.28
N VAL A 85 6.66 -5.87 18.01
CA VAL A 85 6.09 -5.14 16.89
C VAL A 85 4.59 -5.47 16.81
N PRO A 86 3.71 -4.45 16.72
CA PRO A 86 2.28 -4.68 16.57
C PRO A 86 1.97 -5.31 15.21
N SER A 87 0.92 -6.13 15.19
CA SER A 87 0.38 -6.64 13.93
C SER A 87 -0.35 -5.52 13.20
N LEU A 88 -0.14 -5.42 11.89
CA LEU A 88 -0.85 -4.49 11.02
C LEU A 88 -2.19 -5.06 10.54
N THR A 89 -2.42 -6.36 10.69
CA THR A 89 -3.64 -7.06 10.26
C THR A 89 -4.70 -7.17 11.36
N LYS A 90 -4.33 -6.94 12.63
CA LYS A 90 -5.21 -7.10 13.80
C LYS A 90 -4.82 -6.22 14.97
N GLY A 91 -5.78 -5.96 15.86
CA GLY A 91 -5.55 -5.24 17.11
C GLY A 91 -5.41 -3.73 16.92
N HIS A 92 -4.56 -3.12 17.74
CA HIS A 92 -4.48 -1.66 17.90
C HIS A 92 -4.18 -0.90 16.59
N ALA A 93 -3.38 -1.49 15.70
CA ALA A 93 -3.00 -0.85 14.43
C ALA A 93 -4.19 -0.53 13.52
N LEU A 94 -5.28 -1.30 13.63
CA LEU A 94 -6.50 -1.08 12.85
C LEU A 94 -7.29 0.15 13.32
N SER A 95 -7.18 0.50 14.60
CA SER A 95 -7.93 1.59 15.22
C SER A 95 -7.33 2.97 14.99
N HIS A 96 -6.06 3.04 14.61
CA HIS A 96 -5.44 4.31 14.26
C HIS A 96 -5.99 4.86 12.96
N THR A 97 -6.07 6.18 12.89
CA THR A 97 -6.33 6.94 11.66
C THR A 97 -5.09 6.97 10.76
N ASP A 98 -5.29 7.29 9.48
CA ASP A 98 -4.18 7.41 8.53
C ASP A 98 -3.16 8.46 8.95
N ALA A 99 -3.62 9.56 9.55
CA ALA A 99 -2.74 10.62 10.05
C ALA A 99 -1.88 10.14 11.23
N GLU A 100 -2.41 9.27 12.10
CA GLU A 100 -1.65 8.69 13.21
C GLU A 100 -0.62 7.68 12.71
N LEU A 101 -0.98 6.84 11.74
CA LEU A 101 -0.04 5.92 11.10
C LEU A 101 1.07 6.68 10.36
N ALA A 102 0.72 7.72 9.60
CA ALA A 102 1.68 8.58 8.92
C ALA A 102 2.61 9.28 9.91
N LYS A 103 2.07 9.78 11.03
CA LYS A 103 2.87 10.40 12.10
C LYS A 103 3.84 9.42 12.74
N GLN A 104 3.41 8.18 12.98
CA GLN A 104 4.27 7.12 13.54
C GLN A 104 5.39 6.75 12.56
N ILE A 105 5.10 6.62 11.26
CA ILE A 105 6.12 6.38 10.24
C ILE A 105 7.10 7.57 10.15
N ALA A 106 6.58 8.79 10.14
CA ALA A 106 7.41 9.98 10.05
C ALA A 106 8.37 10.11 11.24
N ASN A 107 7.88 9.96 12.46
CA ASN A 107 8.63 10.29 13.68
C ASN A 107 9.26 9.08 14.37
N GLY A 108 8.84 7.86 14.04
CA GLY A 108 9.21 6.67 14.80
C GLY A 108 8.66 6.71 16.23
N GLY A 109 9.17 5.81 17.07
CA GLY A 109 8.73 5.63 18.47
C GLY A 109 8.70 4.15 18.86
N ASP A 110 8.82 3.85 20.15
CA ASP A 110 8.70 2.48 20.70
C ASP A 110 9.62 1.43 20.03
N GLY A 111 10.79 1.87 19.56
CA GLY A 111 11.75 1.03 18.83
C GLY A 111 11.60 1.03 17.30
N MET A 112 10.58 1.69 16.75
CA MET A 112 10.46 1.99 15.32
C MET A 112 11.32 3.23 14.97
N PRO A 113 12.17 3.17 13.92
CA PRO A 113 12.96 4.31 13.49
C PRO A 113 12.10 5.39 12.83
N ALA A 114 12.58 6.63 12.83
CA ALA A 114 11.95 7.75 12.13
C ALA A 114 12.28 7.70 10.63
N PHE A 115 11.28 7.92 9.77
CA PHE A 115 11.47 7.92 8.32
C PHE A 115 11.33 9.30 7.66
N LYS A 116 10.95 10.35 8.40
CA LYS A 116 10.78 11.72 7.85
C LYS A 116 12.04 12.32 7.22
N GLU A 117 13.22 11.83 7.57
CA GLU A 117 14.49 12.27 6.98
C GLU A 117 14.81 11.55 5.68
N LYS A 118 14.16 10.40 5.43
CA LYS A 118 14.37 9.54 4.25
C LYS A 118 13.24 9.62 3.24
N LEU A 119 12.03 9.96 3.69
CA LEU A 119 10.81 9.94 2.90
C LEU A 119 10.11 11.29 2.95
N LYS A 120 9.56 11.70 1.81
CA LYS A 120 8.67 12.85 1.70
C LYS A 120 7.31 12.53 2.36
N PRO A 121 6.55 13.55 2.79
CA PRO A 121 5.21 13.34 3.36
C PRO A 121 4.27 12.54 2.43
N GLU A 122 4.37 12.74 1.13
CA GLU A 122 3.59 11.99 0.13
C GLU A 122 3.95 10.49 0.11
N GLU A 123 5.24 10.15 0.17
CA GLU A 123 5.71 8.76 0.19
C GLU A 123 5.27 8.04 1.47
N ILE A 124 5.26 8.75 2.60
CA ILE A 124 4.73 8.26 3.86
C ILE A 124 3.23 7.97 3.75
N ASN A 125 2.46 8.87 3.14
CA ASN A 125 1.02 8.65 2.91
C ASN A 125 0.78 7.47 1.97
N ASN A 126 1.64 7.28 0.95
CA ASN A 126 1.57 6.14 0.05
C ASN A 126 1.84 4.82 0.78
N LEU A 127 2.78 4.80 1.74
CA LEU A 127 3.02 3.65 2.63
C LEU A 127 1.80 3.35 3.49
N VAL A 128 1.16 4.35 4.08
CA VAL A 128 -0.08 4.15 4.85
C VAL A 128 -1.17 3.55 3.95
N ALA A 129 -1.37 4.10 2.76
CA ALA A 129 -2.34 3.57 1.80
C ALA A 129 -2.02 2.13 1.39
N TYR A 130 -0.74 1.79 1.20
CA TYR A 130 -0.30 0.41 0.97
C TYR A 130 -0.66 -0.49 2.14
N VAL A 131 -0.34 -0.11 3.37
CA VAL A 131 -0.65 -0.88 4.58
C VAL A 131 -2.16 -1.11 4.71
N ARG A 132 -2.98 -0.07 4.50
CA ARG A 132 -4.45 -0.19 4.51
C ARG A 132 -4.93 -1.20 3.49
N LYS A 133 -4.49 -1.06 2.25
CA LYS A 133 -4.93 -1.89 1.14
C LYS A 133 -4.50 -3.35 1.30
N GLN A 134 -3.25 -3.57 1.73
CA GLN A 134 -2.66 -4.90 1.79
C GLN A 134 -3.08 -5.67 3.03
N PHE A 135 -3.19 -5.01 4.19
CA PHE A 135 -3.33 -5.69 5.48
C PHE A 135 -4.66 -5.42 6.19
N GLN A 136 -5.41 -4.39 5.78
CA GLN A 136 -6.55 -3.87 6.55
C GLN A 136 -7.85 -3.71 5.75
N GLY A 137 -7.93 -4.31 4.55
CA GLY A 137 -9.16 -4.29 3.73
C GLY A 137 -9.43 -2.97 3.00
N GLY A 138 -8.48 -2.04 2.96
CA GLY A 138 -8.50 -0.89 2.06
C GLY A 138 -9.27 0.36 2.54
N ALA A 139 -9.82 0.35 3.75
CA ALA A 139 -10.48 1.52 4.33
C ALA A 139 -9.85 1.90 5.68
N ALA A 140 -9.48 3.17 5.82
CA ALA A 140 -9.19 3.73 7.13
C ALA A 140 -10.49 3.80 7.95
N PRO A 141 -10.45 3.65 9.28
CA PRO A 141 -11.57 4.05 10.10
C PRO A 141 -11.78 5.55 9.85
N GLU A 142 -12.90 5.87 9.19
CA GLU A 142 -13.33 7.24 8.99
C GLU A 142 -13.28 7.92 10.37
N ARG A 143 -12.59 9.06 10.45
CA ARG A 143 -12.58 9.90 11.66
C ARG A 143 -13.99 9.88 12.23
N ALA A 144 -14.14 9.61 13.52
CA ALA A 144 -15.42 9.64 14.22
C ALA A 144 -16.07 11.03 14.08
N THR A 145 -16.68 11.30 12.93
CA THR A 145 -17.75 12.26 12.76
C THR A 145 -18.96 11.51 13.27
N THR A 146 -19.29 11.75 14.53
CA THR A 146 -20.61 11.48 15.07
C THR A 146 -21.62 11.92 14.01
N PRO A 147 -22.45 11.03 13.43
CA PRO A 147 -23.56 11.47 12.63
C PRO A 147 -24.42 12.34 13.56
N GLY A 148 -24.62 13.60 13.18
CA GLY A 148 -25.52 14.49 13.90
C GLY A 148 -26.86 13.78 14.09
N MET A 149 -27.19 13.50 15.35
CA MET A 149 -28.47 12.98 15.80
C MET A 149 -29.55 14.00 15.41
N ASN A 150 -30.09 13.90 14.21
CA ASN A 150 -31.39 14.45 13.86
C ASN A 150 -32.40 13.30 13.95
N GLN A 151 -32.66 12.87 15.18
CA GLN A 151 -33.78 12.01 15.51
C GLN A 151 -34.72 12.83 16.40
N PRO A 152 -36.00 13.04 16.02
CA PRO A 152 -36.96 13.64 16.94
C PRO A 152 -37.15 12.70 18.14
N VAL A 153 -36.99 13.24 19.35
CA VAL A 153 -37.21 12.51 20.60
C VAL A 153 -38.69 12.10 20.72
N PRO A 154 -39.04 10.80 20.76
CA PRO A 154 -40.38 10.38 21.07
C PRO A 154 -40.54 10.26 22.60
N GLY A 155 -41.34 11.14 23.17
CA GLY A 155 -42.15 10.85 24.36
C GLY A 155 -41.43 10.83 25.70
N GLU A 156 -41.28 12.02 26.30
CA GLU A 156 -41.44 12.14 27.75
C GLU A 156 -42.85 11.65 28.12
N ARG A 157 -42.92 10.42 28.64
CA ARG A 157 -44.10 9.96 29.36
C ARG A 157 -43.89 10.24 30.82
N ALA A 158 -44.36 11.42 31.24
CA ALA A 158 -44.70 11.69 32.62
C ALA A 158 -45.59 10.57 33.17
N LYS A 159 -45.21 9.99 34.32
CA LYS A 159 -46.15 9.68 35.41
C LYS A 159 -45.47 9.11 36.66
N GLN A 160 -45.81 9.78 37.76
CA GLN A 160 -46.00 9.31 39.15
C GLN A 160 -44.75 9.20 40.02
#